data_AF-A4BSA2-F1
#
_entry.id   AF-A4BSA2-F1
#
_cell.length_a   1.000
_cell.length_b   1.000
_cell.length_c   1.000
_cell.angle_alpha   90.00
_cell.angle_beta   90.00
_cell.angle_gamma   90.00
#
_symmetry.space_group_name_H-M   'P 1'
#
loop_
_entity.id
_entity.type
_entity.pdbx_description
1 polymer ?
#
loop_
_entity_poly.entity_id
_entity_poly.type
_entity_poly.pdbx_seq_one_letter_code
_entity_poly.pdbx_strand_id
1 'polypeptide(L)'
;MQALGDAAQYIKISGSGKNSLDFHIAYYIGELAAKEPNAYFHIISHDSGFDPLIKHLKSKKIKAQREQDLAEIPAFQMSAATSNDEKVVAIVKNLSGRGQSRPRKVKTLSNTINSLFNENLSEQQLVALIKELEQKKYIKVSNGNISYHLPQKS
;
A
#
# COMPACT_ATOMS: atom_id res chain seq x y z
N MET A 1 -9.69 15.70 15.24
CA MET A 1 -8.93 15.58 13.98
C MET A 1 -7.47 15.44 14.36
N GLN A 2 -6.80 14.35 14.01
CA GLN A 2 -5.39 14.15 14.31
C GLN A 2 -4.56 15.03 13.36
N ALA A 3 -3.58 15.78 13.87
CA ALA A 3 -2.77 16.65 13.03
C ALA A 3 -1.85 15.80 12.13
N LEU A 4 -1.95 15.97 10.81
CA LEU A 4 -1.15 15.25 9.81
C LEU A 4 0.18 15.98 9.48
N GLY A 5 0.51 17.05 10.20
CA GLY A 5 1.69 17.88 9.93
C GLY A 5 1.67 18.47 8.52
N ASP A 6 2.84 18.67 7.92
CA ASP A 6 2.98 19.16 6.54
C ASP A 6 2.60 18.10 5.48
N ALA A 7 2.32 16.86 5.90
CA ALA A 7 2.04 15.76 4.98
C ALA A 7 0.60 15.72 4.48
N ALA A 8 -0.34 16.43 5.13
CA ALA A 8 -1.70 16.58 4.62
C ALA A 8 -2.40 17.81 5.21
N GLN A 9 -3.33 18.37 4.42
CA GLN A 9 -4.11 19.54 4.81
C GLN A 9 -5.60 19.19 4.88
N TYR A 10 -6.24 19.58 5.98
CA TYR A 10 -7.70 19.55 6.09
C TYR A 10 -8.29 20.83 5.49
N ILE A 11 -9.15 20.66 4.50
CA ILE A 11 -9.85 21.76 3.84
C ILE A 11 -11.31 21.71 4.26
N LYS A 12 -11.73 22.73 5.02
CA LYS A 12 -13.12 22.86 5.45
C LYS A 12 -13.94 23.53 4.35
N ILE A 13 -14.97 22.86 3.88
CA ILE A 13 -15.92 23.41 2.93
C ILE A 13 -16.91 24.30 3.68
N SER A 14 -17.15 25.52 3.17
CA SER A 14 -18.19 26.41 3.69
C SER A 14 -19.49 26.20 2.90
N GLY A 15 -20.51 25.68 3.57
CA GLY A 15 -21.87 25.50 3.01
C GLY A 15 -22.18 24.08 2.54
N SER A 16 -23.46 23.72 2.53
CA SER A 16 -23.99 22.40 2.16
C SER A 16 -24.78 22.50 0.85
N GLY A 17 -24.08 22.71 -0.26
CA GLY A 17 -24.66 22.67 -1.60
C GLY A 17 -24.51 21.27 -2.22
N LYS A 18 -25.48 20.87 -3.06
CA LYS A 18 -25.35 19.67 -3.90
C LYS A 18 -24.07 19.79 -4.73
N ASN A 19 -23.21 18.77 -4.70
CA ASN A 19 -21.89 18.73 -5.37
C ASN A 19 -20.86 19.77 -4.91
N SER A 20 -21.05 20.40 -3.74
CA SER A 20 -20.11 21.39 -3.21
C SER A 20 -18.69 20.81 -3.04
N LEU A 21 -18.57 19.55 -2.63
CA LEU A 21 -17.30 18.84 -2.52
C LEU A 21 -16.57 18.72 -3.87
N ASP A 22 -17.28 18.31 -4.91
CA ASP A 22 -16.72 18.07 -6.23
C ASP A 22 -16.12 19.34 -6.83
N PHE A 23 -16.80 20.48 -6.63
CA PHE A 23 -16.31 21.78 -7.07
C PHE A 23 -15.08 22.26 -6.30
N HIS A 24 -15.00 21.98 -4.99
CA HIS A 24 -13.80 22.29 -4.22
C HIS A 24 -12.62 21.45 -4.72
N ILE A 25 -12.83 20.15 -4.93
CA ILE A 25 -11.79 19.26 -5.48
C ILE A 25 -11.33 19.75 -6.86
N ALA A 26 -12.26 20.08 -7.75
CA ALA A 26 -11.93 20.61 -9.08
C ALA A 26 -11.11 21.91 -9.00
N TYR A 27 -11.46 22.82 -8.09
CA TYR A 27 -10.71 24.06 -7.87
C TYR A 27 -9.26 23.78 -7.45
N TYR A 28 -9.04 22.94 -6.43
CA TYR A 28 -7.68 22.67 -5.94
C TYR A 28 -6.84 21.91 -6.96
N ILE A 29 -7.41 20.96 -7.70
CA ILE A 29 -6.69 20.30 -8.79
C ILE A 29 -6.28 21.33 -9.85
N GLY A 30 -7.18 22.25 -10.22
CA GLY A 30 -6.87 23.31 -11.18
C GLY A 30 -5.75 24.24 -10.71
N GLU A 31 -5.81 24.68 -9.46
CA GLU A 31 -4.78 25.53 -8.86
C GLU A 31 -3.42 24.82 -8.80
N LEU A 32 -3.38 23.57 -8.33
CA LEU A 32 -2.15 22.79 -8.24
C LEU A 32 -1.60 22.43 -9.62
N ALA A 33 -2.44 22.08 -10.59
CA ALA A 33 -1.99 21.78 -11.95
C ALA A 33 -1.35 23.00 -12.63
N ALA A 34 -1.79 24.22 -12.29
CA ALA A 34 -1.16 25.44 -12.78
C ALA A 34 0.22 25.70 -12.14
N LYS A 35 0.39 25.37 -10.86
CA LYS A 35 1.66 25.51 -10.12
C LYS A 35 2.65 24.39 -10.44
N GLU A 36 2.15 23.18 -10.65
CA GLU A 36 2.92 21.95 -10.83
C GLU A 36 2.46 21.18 -12.09
N PRO A 37 2.91 21.59 -13.30
CA PRO A 37 2.40 21.03 -14.56
C PRO A 37 2.65 19.52 -14.75
N ASN A 38 3.58 18.94 -14.00
CA ASN A 38 3.96 17.53 -14.09
C ASN A 38 3.29 16.64 -13.02
N ALA A 39 2.51 17.23 -12.12
CA ALA A 39 1.85 16.50 -11.04
C ALA A 39 0.89 15.42 -11.56
N TYR A 40 0.71 14.37 -10.76
CA TYR A 40 -0.28 13.32 -10.98
C TYR A 40 -1.26 13.33 -9.81
N PHE A 41 -2.53 13.57 -10.11
CA PHE A 41 -3.59 13.70 -9.10
C PHE A 41 -4.35 12.40 -8.93
N HIS A 42 -4.62 12.01 -7.67
CA HIS A 42 -5.49 10.90 -7.34
C HIS A 42 -6.68 11.41 -6.52
N ILE A 43 -7.90 11.11 -6.97
CA ILE A 43 -9.14 11.34 -6.21
C ILE A 43 -9.54 10.00 -5.58
N ILE A 44 -9.61 9.93 -4.26
CA ILE A 44 -10.09 8.74 -3.55
C ILE A 44 -11.58 8.89 -3.28
N SER A 45 -12.40 8.15 -4.01
CA SER A 45 -13.86 8.19 -3.87
C SER A 45 -14.55 6.99 -4.52
N HIS A 46 -15.57 6.46 -3.84
CA HIS A 46 -16.52 5.51 -4.43
C HIS A 46 -17.53 6.16 -5.39
N ASP A 47 -17.60 7.50 -5.43
CA ASP A 47 -18.53 8.22 -6.29
C ASP A 47 -18.01 8.29 -7.73
N SER A 48 -18.72 7.66 -8.66
CA SER A 48 -18.43 7.74 -10.09
C SER A 48 -18.80 9.10 -10.71
N GLY A 49 -19.49 9.97 -9.97
CA GLY A 49 -19.78 11.36 -10.35
C GLY A 49 -18.53 12.20 -10.66
N PHE A 50 -17.35 11.77 -10.21
CA PHE A 50 -16.06 12.39 -10.55
C PHE A 50 -15.51 11.99 -11.93
N ASP A 51 -16.01 10.92 -12.56
CA ASP A 51 -15.46 10.43 -13.83
C ASP A 51 -15.52 11.47 -14.97
N PRO A 52 -16.59 12.29 -15.10
CA PRO A 52 -16.59 13.43 -16.03
C PRO A 52 -15.47 14.45 -15.78
N LEU A 53 -15.17 14.78 -14.51
CA LEU A 53 -14.08 15.68 -14.15
C LEU A 53 -12.73 15.08 -14.56
N ILE A 54 -12.47 13.81 -14.22
CA ILE A 54 -11.25 13.10 -14.60
C ILE A 54 -11.06 13.11 -16.13
N LYS A 55 -12.12 12.82 -16.88
CA LYS A 55 -12.09 12.85 -18.35
C LYS A 55 -11.73 14.24 -18.87
N HIS A 56 -12.32 15.29 -18.29
CA HIS A 56 -12.01 16.67 -18.67
C HIS A 56 -10.53 17.02 -18.40
N LEU A 57 -10.01 16.70 -17.21
CA LEU A 57 -8.62 16.94 -16.83
C LEU A 57 -7.64 16.25 -17.80
N LYS A 58 -7.88 14.98 -18.12
CA LYS A 58 -7.06 14.22 -19.08
C LYS A 58 -7.06 14.86 -20.48
N SER A 59 -8.21 15.39 -20.93
CA SER A 59 -8.30 16.10 -22.22
C SER A 59 -7.43 17.37 -22.26
N LYS A 60 -7.16 17.97 -21.10
CA LYS A 60 -6.25 19.11 -20.91
C LYS A 60 -4.80 18.68 -20.64
N LYS A 61 -4.48 17.39 -20.82
CA LYS A 61 -3.17 16.78 -20.51
C LYS A 61 -2.80 16.84 -19.02
N ILE A 62 -3.76 17.08 -18.13
CA ILE A 62 -3.57 16.98 -16.69
C ILE A 62 -3.72 15.51 -16.31
N LYS A 63 -2.70 14.96 -15.63
CA LYS A 63 -2.69 13.56 -15.21
C LYS A 63 -3.54 13.41 -13.95
N ALA A 64 -4.67 12.73 -14.07
CA ALA A 64 -5.58 12.49 -12.94
C ALA A 64 -6.22 11.11 -13.03
N GLN A 65 -6.48 10.49 -11.88
CA GLN A 65 -7.20 9.22 -11.77
C GLN A 65 -8.11 9.21 -10.54
N ARG A 66 -9.21 8.46 -10.61
CA ARG A 66 -10.03 8.14 -9.46
C ARG A 66 -9.72 6.71 -9.04
N GLU A 67 -9.48 6.52 -7.75
CA GLU A 67 -9.40 5.22 -7.11
C GLU A 67 -10.51 5.11 -6.06
N GLN A 68 -10.92 3.90 -5.71
CA GLN A 68 -11.91 3.67 -4.67
C GLN A 68 -11.26 3.66 -3.28
N ASP A 69 -9.99 3.24 -3.21
CA ASP A 69 -9.22 3.12 -1.98
C ASP A 69 -7.80 3.69 -2.15
N LEU A 70 -7.20 4.14 -1.05
CA LEU A 70 -5.79 4.56 -1.02
C LEU A 70 -4.83 3.44 -1.43
N ALA A 71 -5.16 2.19 -1.12
CA ALA A 71 -4.37 1.01 -1.47
C ALA A 71 -4.30 0.75 -2.99
N GLU A 72 -5.20 1.34 -3.78
CA GLU A 72 -5.24 1.19 -5.24
C GLU A 72 -4.28 2.15 -5.96
N ILE A 73 -3.77 3.20 -5.29
CA ILE A 73 -2.79 4.10 -5.88
C ILE A 73 -1.45 3.33 -6.07
N PRO A 74 -0.89 3.25 -7.29
CA PRO A 74 0.36 2.51 -7.55
C PRO A 74 1.57 3.01 -6.73
N ALA A 75 1.66 4.32 -6.50
CA ALA A 75 2.68 4.91 -5.62
C ALA A 75 2.53 4.45 -4.16
N PHE A 76 1.29 4.20 -3.73
CA PHE A 76 1.01 3.57 -2.45
C PHE A 76 1.14 2.06 -2.53
N GLN A 77 1.05 1.34 -3.65
CA GLN A 77 1.34 -0.11 -3.67
C GLN A 77 2.81 -0.43 -3.34
N MET A 78 3.71 0.55 -3.49
CA MET A 78 5.07 0.47 -2.94
C MET A 78 5.14 0.66 -1.41
N SER A 79 4.12 1.27 -0.78
CA SER A 79 4.01 1.55 0.66
C SER A 79 2.79 0.91 1.38
N ALA A 80 1.90 0.23 0.66
CA ALA A 80 0.70 -0.49 1.05
C ALA A 80 0.99 -2.00 1.03
N ALA A 81 2.23 -2.32 1.41
CA ALA A 81 2.32 -3.33 2.42
C ALA A 81 1.53 -2.81 3.63
N THR A 82 0.54 -3.57 4.12
CA THR A 82 0.48 -3.85 5.57
C THR A 82 1.90 -3.70 6.08
N SER A 83 2.21 -2.69 6.91
CA SER A 83 3.60 -2.26 7.15
C SER A 83 4.48 -3.51 7.24
N ASN A 84 5.68 -3.55 6.65
CA ASN A 84 6.36 -4.86 6.57
C ASN A 84 6.42 -5.58 7.92
N ASP A 85 6.40 -4.84 9.03
CA ASP A 85 6.07 -5.31 10.37
C ASP A 85 4.77 -6.14 10.51
N GLU A 86 3.60 -5.66 10.08
CA GLU A 86 2.34 -6.40 10.02
C GLU A 86 2.43 -7.65 9.13
N LYS A 87 3.07 -7.56 7.95
CA LYS A 87 3.31 -8.74 7.10
C LYS A 87 4.20 -9.75 7.81
N VAL A 88 5.26 -9.29 8.47
CA VAL A 88 6.17 -10.11 9.27
C VAL A 88 5.41 -10.77 10.42
N VAL A 89 4.53 -10.04 11.13
CA VAL A 89 3.68 -10.60 12.18
C VAL A 89 2.76 -11.70 11.63
N ALA A 90 2.12 -11.48 10.49
CA ALA A 90 1.28 -12.47 9.84
C ALA A 90 2.08 -13.72 9.40
N ILE A 91 3.28 -13.52 8.83
CA ILE A 91 4.19 -14.59 8.44
C ILE A 91 4.65 -15.39 9.66
N VAL A 92 5.11 -14.72 10.71
CA VAL A 92 5.54 -15.36 11.97
C VAL A 92 4.40 -16.16 12.59
N LYS A 93 3.18 -15.60 12.65
CA LYS A 93 1.98 -16.31 13.13
C LYS A 93 1.70 -17.57 12.31
N ASN A 94 1.76 -17.48 10.98
CA ASN A 94 1.56 -18.63 10.09
C ASN A 94 2.64 -19.71 10.30
N LEU A 95 3.92 -19.31 10.37
CA LEU A 95 5.05 -20.23 10.54
C LEU A 95 5.06 -20.90 11.92
N SER A 96 4.71 -20.16 12.98
CA SER A 96 4.59 -20.72 14.33
C SER A 96 3.53 -21.81 14.38
N GLY A 97 2.40 -21.63 13.69
CA GLY A 97 1.31 -22.62 13.60
C GLY A 97 1.62 -23.89 12.81
N ARG A 98 2.66 -23.90 11.95
CA ARG A 98 2.99 -25.04 11.08
C ARG A 98 3.80 -26.16 11.76
N GLY A 99 4.34 -25.95 12.96
CA GLY A 99 5.12 -26.97 13.69
C GLY A 99 6.27 -27.57 12.87
N GLN A 100 6.23 -28.87 12.59
CA GLN A 100 7.25 -29.58 11.79
C GLN A 100 7.15 -29.32 10.28
N SER A 101 5.99 -28.85 9.79
CA SER A 101 5.74 -28.56 8.37
C SER A 101 6.28 -27.20 7.91
N ARG A 102 7.25 -26.64 8.66
CA ARG A 102 7.87 -25.37 8.32
C ARG A 102 8.80 -25.53 7.10
N PRO A 103 8.76 -24.60 6.13
CA PRO A 103 9.63 -24.61 4.96
C PRO A 103 11.11 -24.67 5.36
N ARG A 104 11.88 -25.66 4.91
CA ARG A 104 13.32 -25.76 5.25
C ARG A 104 14.24 -25.10 4.22
N LYS A 105 13.71 -24.70 3.06
CA LYS A 105 14.45 -24.09 1.96
C LYS A 105 13.88 -22.70 1.64
N VAL A 106 14.75 -21.78 1.22
CA VAL A 106 14.38 -20.40 0.83
C VAL A 106 13.27 -20.38 -0.21
N LYS A 107 13.40 -21.16 -1.30
CA LYS A 107 12.36 -21.25 -2.34
C LYS A 107 10.98 -21.66 -1.80
N THR A 108 10.96 -22.64 -0.89
CA THR A 108 9.72 -23.11 -0.28
C THR A 108 9.13 -22.06 0.66
N LEU A 109 9.97 -21.30 1.37
CA LEU A 109 9.52 -20.18 2.19
C LEU A 109 8.92 -19.08 1.32
N SER A 110 9.58 -18.69 0.22
CA SER A 110 9.04 -17.70 -0.73
C SER A 110 7.66 -18.09 -1.24
N ASN A 111 7.49 -19.35 -1.69
CA ASN A 111 6.19 -19.84 -2.16
C ASN A 111 5.13 -19.84 -1.04
N THR A 112 5.53 -20.20 0.18
CA THR A 112 4.63 -20.19 1.35
C THR A 112 4.17 -18.77 1.68
N ILE A 113 5.09 -17.79 1.65
CA ILE A 113 4.77 -16.38 1.85
C ILE A 113 3.86 -15.90 0.73
N ASN A 114 4.17 -16.18 -0.53
CA ASN A 114 3.34 -15.71 -1.64
C ASN A 114 1.92 -16.28 -1.57
N SER A 115 1.77 -17.57 -1.25
CA SER A 115 0.47 -18.21 -1.04
C SER A 115 -0.30 -17.61 0.14
N LEU A 116 0.37 -17.22 1.22
CA LEU A 116 -0.27 -16.54 2.37
C LEU A 116 -0.91 -15.19 1.96
N PHE A 117 -0.36 -14.54 0.93
CA PHE A 117 -0.81 -13.25 0.41
C PHE A 117 -1.51 -13.36 -0.95
N ASN A 118 -2.13 -14.51 -1.24
CA ASN A 118 -2.92 -14.74 -2.46
C ASN A 118 -2.14 -14.47 -3.77
N GLU A 119 -0.86 -14.80 -3.80
CA GLU A 119 0.02 -14.66 -4.98
C GLU A 119 0.20 -13.22 -5.50
N ASN A 120 -0.08 -12.24 -4.66
CA ASN A 120 0.00 -10.81 -5.01
C ASN A 120 1.34 -10.15 -4.66
N LEU A 121 2.39 -10.94 -4.37
CA LEU A 121 3.72 -10.40 -4.07
C LEU A 121 4.68 -10.62 -5.24
N SER A 122 5.35 -9.55 -5.66
CA SER A 122 6.45 -9.61 -6.60
C SER A 122 7.68 -10.30 -5.98
N GLU A 123 8.58 -10.79 -6.84
CA GLU A 123 9.83 -11.42 -6.40
C GLU A 123 10.67 -10.49 -5.50
N GLN A 124 10.72 -9.20 -5.84
CA GLN A 124 11.42 -8.19 -5.05
C GLN A 124 10.83 -8.03 -3.64
N GLN A 125 9.50 -8.03 -3.52
CA GLN A 125 8.82 -7.96 -2.23
C GLN A 125 9.04 -9.23 -1.39
N LEU A 126 9.04 -10.41 -2.01
CA LEU A 126 9.34 -11.67 -1.32
C LEU A 126 10.77 -11.69 -0.78
N VAL A 127 11.75 -11.23 -1.57
CA VAL A 127 13.15 -11.10 -1.14
C VAL A 127 13.28 -10.12 0.02
N ALA A 128 12.59 -8.98 -0.04
CA ALA A 128 12.60 -7.98 1.03
C ALA A 128 12.04 -8.55 2.34
N LEU A 129 10.90 -9.24 2.30
CA LEU A 129 10.29 -9.86 3.49
C LEU A 129 11.17 -10.95 4.12
N ILE A 130 11.83 -11.79 3.31
CA ILE A 130 12.75 -12.81 3.82
C ILE A 130 13.96 -12.16 4.49
N LYS A 131 14.52 -11.11 3.88
CA LYS A 131 15.63 -10.34 4.47
C LYS A 131 15.23 -9.71 5.80
N GLU A 132 14.01 -9.21 5.89
CA GLU A 132 13.50 -8.60 7.12
C GLU A 132 13.30 -9.64 8.24
N LEU A 133 12.81 -10.85 7.91
CA LEU A 133 12.72 -11.96 8.86
C LEU A 133 14.12 -12.37 9.40
N GLU A 134 15.15 -12.32 8.55
CA GLU A 134 16.53 -12.60 8.94
C GLU A 134 17.11 -11.47 9.82
N GLN A 135 16.88 -10.21 9.44
CA GLN A 135 17.30 -9.04 10.23
C GLN A 135 16.67 -9.03 11.63
N LYS A 136 15.38 -9.39 11.73
CA LYS A 136 14.66 -9.54 13.00
C LYS A 136 15.01 -10.83 13.75
N LYS A 137 15.94 -11.64 13.22
CA LYS A 137 16.44 -12.91 13.79
C LYS A 137 15.39 -14.00 13.95
N TYR A 138 14.24 -13.90 13.28
CA TYR A 138 13.21 -14.95 13.28
C TYR A 138 13.62 -16.17 12.47
N ILE A 139 14.47 -15.97 11.47
CA ILE A 139 15.08 -17.02 10.66
C ILE A 139 16.58 -16.79 10.53
N LYS A 140 17.31 -17.86 10.22
CA LYS A 140 18.71 -17.81 9.77
C LYS A 140 18.81 -18.57 8.46
N VAL A 141 19.39 -17.94 7.44
CA VAL A 141 19.63 -18.59 6.15
C VAL A 141 21.09 -19.06 6.09
N SER A 142 21.32 -20.31 5.69
CA SER A 142 22.66 -20.87 5.52
C SER A 142 22.67 -21.85 4.36
N ASN A 143 23.44 -21.55 3.30
CA ASN A 143 23.50 -22.33 2.06
C ASN A 143 22.11 -22.70 1.50
N GLY A 144 21.16 -21.76 1.54
CA GLY A 144 19.79 -21.95 1.05
C GLY A 144 18.85 -22.74 1.99
N ASN A 145 19.36 -23.22 3.12
CA ASN A 145 18.57 -23.83 4.19
C ASN A 145 18.15 -22.79 5.23
N ILE A 146 17.01 -23.02 5.88
CA ILE A 146 16.42 -22.12 6.87
C ILE A 146 16.42 -22.80 8.24
N SER A 147 16.88 -22.08 9.26
CA SER A 147 16.65 -22.39 10.68
C SER A 147 15.73 -21.34 11.31
N TYR A 148 14.83 -21.75 12.20
CA TYR A 148 13.79 -20.89 12.77
C TYR A 148 14.06 -20.58 14.25
N HIS A 149 13.92 -19.30 14.62
CA HIS A 149 13.96 -18.79 15.99
C HIS A 149 12.73 -17.91 16.23
N LEU A 150 11.54 -18.50 16.04
CA LEU A 150 10.28 -17.80 16.18
C LEU A 150 9.94 -17.64 17.66
N PRO A 151 9.35 -16.50 18.09
CA PRO A 151 8.87 -16.33 19.45
C PRO A 151 7.85 -17.43 19.77
N GLN A 152 8.08 -18.17 20.85
CA GLN A 152 7.13 -19.19 21.29
C GLN A 152 5.84 -18.52 21.75
N LYS A 153 4.72 -19.16 21.45
CA LYS A 153 3.39 -18.76 21.93
C LYS A 153 3.44 -18.77 23.46
N SER A 154 3.35 -17.61 24.10
CA SER A 154 2.91 -17.52 25.50
C SER A 154 1.42 -17.82 25.59
#